data_AF-A0A0B1T6V2-F1
#
_entry.id   AF-A0A0B1T6V2-F1
#
_cell.length_a   1.000
_cell.length_b   1.000
_cell.length_c   1.000
_cell.angle_alpha   90.00
_cell.angle_beta   90.00
_cell.angle_gamma   90.00
#
_symmetry.space_group_name_H-M   'P 1'
#
loop_
_entity.id
_entity.type
_entity.pdbx_description
1 polymer ?
#
loop_
_entity_poly.entity_id
_entity_poly.type
_entity_poly.pdbx_seq_one_letter_code
_entity_poly.pdbx_strand_id
1 'polypeptide(L)'
;MAYDLMNLTASYPDYEIWATGHSLGGSLASLAASIVLGSGLATPQQTKLITFGQPRTGNDEFSEQQDSESDFIFRVTHWRDVVPHIPNLGYHHHRNEAFYEREMAPTKFKVCDGELTSKQLVK
;
A
#
# COMPACT_ATOMS: atom_id res chain seq x y z
N MET A 1 9.23 -16.40 6.47
CA MET A 1 9.17 -14.93 6.26
C MET A 1 10.32 -14.24 6.97
N ALA A 2 10.34 -14.09 8.29
CA ALA A 2 11.39 -13.32 8.97
C ALA A 2 12.81 -13.85 8.72
N TYR A 3 13.01 -15.17 8.82
CA TYR A 3 14.32 -15.79 8.61
C TYR A 3 14.85 -15.63 7.17
N ASP A 4 13.99 -15.86 6.17
CA ASP A 4 14.37 -15.74 4.75
C ASP A 4 14.73 -14.29 4.42
N LEU A 5 13.93 -13.35 4.92
CA LEU A 5 14.18 -11.93 4.69
C LEU A 5 15.48 -11.46 5.35
N MET A 6 15.75 -11.88 6.59
CA MET A 6 17.01 -11.58 7.28
C MET A 6 18.23 -12.09 6.50
N ASN A 7 18.16 -13.31 5.96
CA ASN A 7 19.26 -13.87 5.18
C ASN A 7 19.47 -13.09 3.86
N LEU A 8 18.38 -12.68 3.21
CA LEU A 8 18.43 -11.92 1.97
C LEU A 8 18.94 -10.49 2.20
N THR A 9 18.50 -9.80 3.25
CA THR A 9 18.99 -8.44 3.56
C THR A 9 20.44 -8.46 4.01
N ALA A 10 20.91 -9.53 4.66
CA ALA A 10 22.33 -9.70 4.97
C ALA A 10 23.18 -9.99 3.71
N SER A 11 22.63 -10.76 2.75
CA SER A 11 23.35 -11.13 1.52
C SER A 11 23.35 -10.02 0.48
N TYR A 12 22.31 -9.18 0.47
CA TYR A 12 22.07 -8.13 -0.51
C TYR A 12 21.67 -6.82 0.19
N PRO A 13 22.60 -6.16 0.92
CA PRO A 13 22.27 -5.02 1.77
C PRO A 13 21.77 -3.79 1.00
N ASP A 14 22.11 -3.67 -0.28
CA ASP A 14 21.74 -2.51 -1.11
C ASP A 14 20.43 -2.71 -1.89
N TYR A 15 19.76 -3.86 -1.73
CA TYR A 15 18.56 -4.17 -2.50
C TYR A 15 17.32 -3.51 -1.90
N GLU A 16 16.38 -3.17 -2.78
CA GLU A 16 15.06 -2.70 -2.39
C GLU A 16 14.16 -3.88 -2.01
N ILE A 17 13.31 -3.69 -1.01
CA ILE A 17 12.28 -4.63 -0.59
C ILE A 17 10.94 -4.14 -1.15
N TRP A 18 10.37 -4.94 -2.05
CA TRP A 18 9.07 -4.67 -2.65
C TRP A 18 8.01 -5.58 -2.04
N ALA A 19 7.10 -4.99 -1.28
CA ALA A 19 5.88 -5.64 -0.84
C ALA A 19 4.77 -5.39 -1.85
N THR A 20 4.09 -6.46 -2.29
CA THR A 20 2.97 -6.34 -3.22
C THR A 20 1.93 -7.42 -2.99
N GLY A 21 0.69 -7.13 -3.39
CA GLY A 21 -0.40 -8.07 -3.32
C GLY A 21 -1.68 -7.54 -3.95
N HIS A 22 -2.53 -8.46 -4.40
CA HIS A 22 -3.83 -8.17 -4.99
C HIS A 22 -4.95 -8.60 -4.05
N SER A 23 -6.04 -7.82 -4.01
CA SER A 23 -7.21 -8.09 -3.16
C SER A 23 -6.81 -8.20 -1.68
N LEU A 24 -7.23 -9.26 -0.97
CA LEU A 24 -6.79 -9.55 0.40
C LEU A 24 -5.25 -9.62 0.53
N GLY A 25 -4.55 -10.06 -0.52
CA GLY A 25 -3.09 -10.06 -0.56
C GLY A 25 -2.50 -8.66 -0.44
N GLY A 26 -3.23 -7.62 -0.87
CA GLY A 26 -2.81 -6.22 -0.68
C GLY A 26 -2.81 -5.81 0.80
N SER A 27 -3.80 -6.26 1.58
CA SER A 27 -3.80 -6.06 3.03
C SER A 27 -2.65 -6.79 3.71
N LEU A 28 -2.40 -8.04 3.32
CA LEU A 28 -1.26 -8.81 3.83
C LEU A 28 0.08 -8.17 3.48
N ALA A 29 0.21 -7.63 2.26
CA ALA A 29 1.41 -6.91 1.83
C ALA A 29 1.63 -5.63 2.63
N SER A 30 0.56 -4.90 2.98
CA SER A 30 0.64 -3.72 3.84
C SER A 30 1.14 -4.06 5.24
N LEU A 31 0.55 -5.09 5.85
CA LEU A 31 1.00 -5.57 7.16
C LEU A 31 2.45 -6.07 7.11
N ALA A 32 2.84 -6.77 6.04
CA ALA A 32 4.20 -7.23 5.85
C ALA A 32 5.19 -6.05 5.74
N ALA A 33 4.85 -5.00 4.99
CA ALA A 33 5.68 -3.80 4.89
C ALA A 33 5.88 -3.12 6.26
N SER A 34 4.82 -2.96 7.03
CA SER A 34 4.90 -2.39 8.39
C SER A 34 5.71 -3.27 9.34
N ILE A 35 5.61 -4.61 9.23
CA ILE A 35 6.45 -5.52 10.02
C ILE A 35 7.94 -5.36 9.64
N VAL A 36 8.26 -5.25 8.35
CA VAL A 36 9.64 -5.07 7.88
C VAL A 36 10.25 -3.76 8.40
N LEU A 37 9.49 -2.67 8.31
CA LEU A 37 9.92 -1.35 8.78
C LEU A 37 9.99 -1.30 10.31
N GLY A 38 8.96 -1.77 11.00
CA GLY A 38 8.90 -1.78 12.47
C GLY A 38 9.92 -2.72 13.13
N SER A 39 10.38 -3.75 12.44
CA SER A 39 11.46 -4.64 12.93
C SER A 39 12.87 -4.12 12.65
N GLY A 40 13.02 -3.03 11.89
CA GLY A 40 14.31 -2.48 11.50
C GLY A 40 15.09 -3.35 10.51
N LEU A 41 14.40 -4.27 9.81
CA LEU A 41 15.03 -5.15 8.81
C LEU A 41 15.40 -4.39 7.53
N ALA A 42 14.74 -3.27 7.26
CA ALA A 42 15.08 -2.36 6.19
C ALA A 42 14.69 -0.93 6.54
N THR A 43 15.27 0.03 5.82
CA THR A 43 14.96 1.44 5.97
C THR A 43 13.69 1.82 5.17
N PRO A 44 13.04 2.94 5.52
CA PRO A 44 11.97 3.54 4.71
C PRO A 44 12.35 3.72 3.23
N GLN A 45 13.60 4.10 2.97
CA GLN A 45 14.11 4.36 1.61
C GLN A 45 14.27 3.07 0.79
N GLN A 46 14.52 1.94 1.44
CA GLN A 46 14.67 0.64 0.80
C GLN A 46 13.33 -0.11 0.64
N THR A 47 12.30 0.28 1.38
CA THR A 47 11.02 -0.44 1.38
C THR A 47 9.99 0.25 0.51
N LYS A 48 9.39 -0.50 -0.41
CA LYS A 48 8.37 -0.05 -1.35
C LYS A 48 7.13 -0.94 -1.23
N LEU A 49 5.95 -0.33 -1.22
CA LEU A 49 4.67 -1.04 -1.20
C LEU A 49 3.80 -0.60 -2.36
N ILE A 50 3.39 -1.57 -3.19
CA ILE A 50 2.36 -1.37 -4.21
C ILE A 50 1.33 -2.49 -4.09
N THR A 51 0.07 -2.12 -3.83
CA THR A 51 -1.03 -3.08 -3.74
C THR A 51 -2.07 -2.83 -4.83
N PHE A 52 -2.89 -3.84 -5.13
CA PHE A 52 -3.90 -3.77 -6.18
C PHE A 52 -5.26 -4.20 -5.61
N GLY A 53 -6.26 -3.31 -5.65
CA GLY A 53 -7.60 -3.63 -5.12
C GLY A 53 -7.58 -3.96 -3.62
N GLN A 54 -6.67 -3.35 -2.85
CA GLN A 54 -6.52 -3.61 -1.41
C GLN A 54 -7.76 -3.12 -0.62
N PRO A 55 -8.37 -3.95 0.23
CA PRO A 55 -9.40 -3.51 1.18
C PRO A 55 -8.78 -2.72 2.34
N ARG A 56 -9.61 -1.95 3.05
CA ARG A 56 -9.16 -1.20 4.23
C ARG A 56 -8.61 -2.17 5.28
N THR A 57 -7.40 -1.91 5.74
CA THR A 57 -6.59 -2.94 6.43
C THR A 57 -6.48 -2.71 7.94
N GLY A 58 -6.50 -1.45 8.39
CA GLY A 58 -6.47 -1.12 9.81
C GLY A 58 -7.30 0.11 10.14
N ASN A 59 -7.24 0.53 11.40
CA ASN A 59 -7.89 1.73 11.91
C ASN A 59 -7.15 3.01 11.47
N ASP A 60 -7.60 4.17 11.94
CA ASP A 60 -6.94 5.47 11.71
C ASP A 60 -5.47 5.44 12.12
N GLU A 61 -5.17 4.97 13.34
CA GLU A 61 -3.81 4.92 13.87
C GLU A 61 -2.87 4.08 12.98
N PHE A 62 -3.32 2.91 12.54
CA PHE A 62 -2.54 2.09 11.61
C PHE A 62 -2.34 2.78 10.26
N SER A 63 -3.37 3.47 9.75
CA SER A 63 -3.30 4.16 8.46
C SER A 63 -2.31 5.34 8.51
N GLU A 64 -2.34 6.12 9.59
CA GLU A 64 -1.39 7.21 9.85
C GLU A 64 0.04 6.70 10.07
N GLN A 65 0.19 5.61 10.80
CA GLN A 65 1.49 4.98 10.98
C GLN A 65 2.08 4.54 9.63
N GLN A 66 1.29 3.84 8.82
CA GLN A 66 1.73 3.37 7.50
C GLN A 66 2.07 4.55 6.57
N ASP A 67 1.38 5.68 6.70
CA ASP A 67 1.73 6.91 5.97
C ASP A 67 3.05 7.56 6.43
N SER A 68 3.44 7.37 7.69
CA SER A 68 4.71 7.86 8.23
C SER A 68 5.90 6.93 7.96
N GLU A 69 5.63 5.69 7.56
CA GLU A 69 6.60 4.61 7.45
C GLU A 69 7.47 4.70 6.18
N SER A 70 6.92 5.16 5.04
CA SER A 70 7.66 5.38 3.79
C SER A 70 6.88 6.26 2.81
N ASP A 71 7.60 7.07 2.02
CA ASP A 71 7.02 7.88 0.96
C ASP A 71 6.48 7.03 -0.22
N PHE A 72 6.93 5.77 -0.36
CA PHE A 72 6.57 4.89 -1.48
C PHE A 72 5.61 3.78 -1.06
N ILE A 73 4.41 4.18 -0.62
CA ILE A 73 3.33 3.27 -0.23
C ILE A 73 2.08 3.66 -1.02
N PHE A 74 1.74 2.87 -2.04
CA PHE A 74 0.66 3.16 -2.99
C PHE A 74 -0.36 2.02 -3.09
N ARG A 75 -1.64 2.38 -3.10
CA ARG A 75 -2.70 1.46 -3.56
C ARG A 75 -3.12 1.78 -4.97
N VAL A 76 -3.14 0.77 -5.82
CA VAL A 76 -3.75 0.85 -7.14
C VAL A 76 -5.21 0.40 -7.03
N THR A 77 -6.12 1.29 -7.39
CA THR A 77 -7.57 1.03 -7.34
C THR A 77 -8.20 1.27 -8.70
N HIS A 78 -9.35 0.63 -8.93
CA HIS A 78 -10.12 0.79 -10.16
C HIS A 78 -11.57 1.14 -9.83
N TRP A 79 -12.19 2.01 -10.62
CA TRP A 79 -13.51 2.60 -10.36
C TRP A 79 -14.57 1.61 -9.86
N ARG A 80 -14.79 0.52 -10.59
CA ARG A 80 -15.84 -0.47 -10.29
C ARG A 80 -15.40 -1.59 -9.35
N ASP A 81 -14.23 -1.48 -8.75
CA ASP A 81 -13.76 -2.45 -7.76
C ASP A 81 -14.38 -2.14 -6.39
N VAL A 82 -15.13 -3.10 -5.85
CA VAL A 82 -15.77 -2.99 -4.54
C VAL A 82 -14.83 -3.29 -3.39
N VAL A 83 -13.71 -3.98 -3.64
CA VAL A 83 -12.81 -4.45 -2.58
C VAL A 83 -12.14 -3.28 -1.83
N PRO A 84 -11.64 -2.21 -2.48
CA PRO A 84 -11.16 -1.03 -1.79
C PRO A 84 -12.21 -0.28 -0.96
N HIS A 85 -13.49 -0.57 -1.15
CA HIS A 85 -14.57 0.12 -0.45
C HIS A 85 -15.02 -0.59 0.83
N ILE A 86 -14.36 -1.69 1.21
CA ILE A 86 -14.68 -2.48 2.40
C ILE A 86 -13.43 -2.76 3.25
N PRO A 87 -13.60 -3.05 4.55
CA PRO A 87 -14.77 -2.74 5.40
C PRO A 87 -14.89 -1.24 5.69
N ASN A 88 -16.09 -0.74 6.02
CA ASN A 88 -16.34 0.70 6.29
C ASN A 88 -16.29 1.08 7.79
N LEU A 89 -16.32 0.11 8.71
CA LEU A 89 -16.59 0.38 10.12
C LEU A 89 -15.28 0.58 10.91
N GLY A 90 -14.80 1.82 11.02
CA GLY A 90 -13.57 2.15 11.77
C GLY A 90 -12.28 1.68 11.09
N TYR A 91 -12.36 1.33 9.80
CA TYR A 91 -11.20 1.01 8.98
C TYR A 91 -10.92 2.14 8.00
N HIS A 92 -9.63 2.44 7.86
CA HIS A 92 -9.15 3.56 7.10
C HIS A 92 -8.10 3.10 6.09
N HIS A 93 -7.91 3.96 5.11
CA HIS A 93 -6.95 3.79 4.04
C HIS A 93 -5.78 4.71 4.33
N HIS A 94 -4.56 4.23 4.12
CA HIS A 94 -3.37 5.08 4.07
C HIS A 94 -3.45 6.06 2.87
N ARG A 95 -2.66 7.12 2.85
CA ARG A 95 -2.79 8.31 1.99
C ARG A 95 -2.84 8.01 0.48
N ASN A 96 -1.79 7.39 -0.08
CA ASN A 96 -1.61 7.42 -1.53
C ASN A 96 -2.44 6.36 -2.27
N GLU A 97 -3.22 6.82 -3.25
CA GLU A 97 -4.02 5.99 -4.16
C GLU A 97 -3.72 6.37 -5.62
N ALA A 98 -3.35 5.40 -6.44
CA ALA A 98 -3.32 5.51 -7.90
C ALA A 98 -4.64 4.98 -8.46
N PHE A 99 -5.55 5.89 -8.79
CA PHE A 99 -6.91 5.58 -9.21
C PHE A 99 -7.04 5.48 -10.74
N TYR A 100 -7.56 4.35 -11.21
CA TYR A 100 -7.92 4.11 -12.60
C TYR A 100 -9.43 4.17 -12.80
N GLU A 101 -9.89 5.12 -13.62
CA GLU A 101 -11.32 5.26 -13.91
C GLU A 101 -11.81 4.19 -14.91
N ARG A 102 -11.02 3.97 -15.97
CA ARG A 102 -11.28 3.00 -17.04
C ARG A 102 -9.99 2.40 -17.53
N GLU A 103 -10.04 1.11 -17.90
CA GLU A 103 -8.86 0.36 -18.35
C GLU A 103 -7.74 0.42 -17.29
N MET A 104 -6.52 0.04 -17.66
CA MET A 104 -5.33 0.23 -16.83
C MET A 104 -4.15 0.70 -17.69
N ALA A 105 -4.40 1.68 -18.57
CA ALA A 105 -3.35 2.22 -19.42
C ALA A 105 -2.34 3.03 -18.58
N PRO A 106 -1.02 2.91 -18.82
CA PRO A 106 0.02 3.48 -17.94
C PRO A 106 -0.04 5.00 -17.73
N THR A 107 -0.76 5.74 -18.57
CA THR A 107 -0.88 7.21 -18.52
C THR A 107 -2.28 7.68 -18.13
N LYS A 108 -3.23 6.77 -17.85
CA LYS A 108 -4.64 7.09 -17.59
C LYS A 108 -5.03 6.82 -16.14
N PHE A 109 -4.20 7.25 -15.20
CA PHE A 109 -4.50 7.20 -13.77
C PHE A 109 -4.36 8.58 -13.14
N LYS A 110 -4.99 8.74 -11.97
CA LYS A 110 -4.88 9.94 -11.15
C LYS A 110 -4.30 9.54 -9.80
N VAL A 111 -3.31 10.29 -9.31
CA VAL A 111 -2.78 10.10 -7.95
C VAL A 111 -3.61 10.94 -7.00
N CYS A 112 -4.13 10.27 -5.98
CA CYS A 112 -4.91 10.77 -4.87
C CYS A 112 -4.02 10.73 -3.62
N ASP A 113 -3.88 11.85 -2.90
CA ASP A 113 -2.97 12.03 -1.77
C ASP A 113 -3.69 12.44 -0.47
N GLY A 114 -4.88 11.88 -0.24
CA GLY A 114 -5.70 12.17 0.95
C GLY A 114 -6.52 13.45 0.85
N GLU A 115 -6.02 14.50 0.18
CA GLU A 115 -6.80 15.71 -0.16
C GLU A 115 -7.71 15.49 -1.37
N LEU A 116 -7.20 14.77 -2.37
CA LEU A 116 -7.96 14.25 -3.51
C LEU A 116 -8.33 12.80 -3.26
N THR A 117 -9.62 12.47 -3.38
CA THR A 117 -10.13 11.10 -3.23
C THR A 117 -10.75 10.61 -4.54
N SER A 118 -10.67 9.31 -4.82
CA SER A 118 -11.35 8.68 -5.97
C SER A 118 -12.85 9.01 -6.03
N LYS A 119 -13.51 9.20 -4.88
CA LYS A 119 -14.92 9.66 -4.77
C LYS A 119 -15.16 11.05 -5.36
N GLN A 120 -14.19 11.95 -5.31
CA GLN A 120 -14.30 13.29 -5.90
C GLN A 120 -14.01 13.28 -7.41
N LEU A 121 -13.27 12.28 -7.89
CA LEU A 121 -12.82 12.19 -9.28
C LEU A 121 -13.89 11.62 -10.22
N VAL A 122 -14.89 10.97 -9.68
CA VAL A 122 -15.99 10.39 -10.46
C VAL A 122 -17.30 11.03 -10.03
N LYS A 123 -17.53 12.21 -10.60
CA LYS A 123 -18.82 12.90 -10.61
C LYS A 123 -19.54 12.62 -11.92
#